data_AF-A0A1N6PSZ6-F1
#
_entry.id   AF-A0A1N6PSZ6-F1
#
_cell.length_a   1.000
_cell.length_b   1.000
_cell.length_c   1.000
_cell.angle_alpha   90.00
_cell.angle_beta   90.00
_cell.angle_gamma   90.00
#
_symmetry.space_group_name_H-M   'P 1'
#
loop_
_entity.id
_entity.type
_entity.pdbx_description
1 polymer ?
#
loop_
_entity_poly.entity_id
_entity_poly.type
_entity_poly.pdbx_seq_one_letter_code
_entity_poly.pdbx_strand_id
1 'polypeptide(L)'
;MIYTIKVWLFTVIISPLILALILSTIINDSNFNSILNSYEIVFVMILVGLISSIPAMVIFELIKRRLDNNVSELEEKTILSFYSFLSVCITFFIVDKGFLTRWSEQTIWVLIYSLTIVLGVWIFKNPAIKLRE
;
A
#
# COMPACT_ATOMS: atom_id res chain seq x y z
N MET A 1 7.42 15.43 0.20
CA MET A 1 7.71 14.42 1.23
C MET A 1 6.55 14.13 2.19
N ILE A 2 5.96 15.11 2.89
CA ILE A 2 4.90 14.82 3.89
C ILE A 2 3.74 13.99 3.29
N TYR A 3 3.27 14.34 2.09
CA TYR A 3 2.24 13.57 1.38
C TYR A 3 2.64 12.11 1.16
N THR A 4 3.81 11.86 0.59
CA THR A 4 4.34 10.51 0.34
C THR A 4 4.47 9.69 1.62
N ILE A 5 4.96 10.30 2.71
CA ILE A 5 5.06 9.61 4.01
C ILE A 5 3.67 9.22 4.53
N LYS A 6 2.65 10.09 4.37
CA LYS A 6 1.28 9.76 4.78
C LYS A 6 0.71 8.58 3.99
N VAL A 7 0.84 8.60 2.65
CA VAL A 7 0.40 7.50 1.78
C VAL A 7 1.13 6.21 2.15
N TRP A 8 2.44 6.29 2.37
CA TRP A 8 3.28 5.16 2.70
C TRP A 8 2.90 4.51 4.03
N LEU A 9 2.88 5.29 5.11
CA LEU A 9 2.53 4.78 6.44
C LEU A 9 1.09 4.27 6.49
N PHE A 10 0.15 4.95 5.83
CA PHE A 10 -1.21 4.48 5.70
C PHE A 10 -1.24 3.08 5.08
N THR A 11 -0.56 2.87 3.95
CA THR A 11 -0.54 1.57 3.28
C THR A 11 0.11 0.49 4.14
N VAL A 12 1.30 0.76 4.68
CA VAL A 12 2.07 -0.22 5.44
C VAL A 12 1.40 -0.62 6.74
N ILE A 13 0.60 0.26 7.36
CA ILE A 13 -0.11 -0.03 8.60
C ILE A 13 -1.49 -0.64 8.31
N ILE A 14 -2.27 -0.03 7.41
CA ILE A 14 -3.67 -0.41 7.20
C ILE A 14 -3.79 -1.72 6.43
N SER A 15 -2.91 -1.99 5.45
CA SER A 15 -3.02 -3.24 4.67
C SER A 15 -2.84 -4.51 5.53
N PRO A 16 -1.83 -4.63 6.40
CA PRO A 16 -1.72 -5.75 7.33
C PRO A 16 -2.92 -5.90 8.28
N LEU A 17 -3.47 -4.79 8.76
CA LEU A 17 -4.64 -4.82 9.65
C LEU A 17 -5.88 -5.35 8.93
N ILE A 18 -6.13 -4.89 7.70
CA ILE A 18 -7.23 -5.40 6.87
C ILE A 18 -7.04 -6.89 6.57
N LEU A 19 -5.82 -7.31 6.23
CA LEU A 19 -5.48 -8.71 6.00
C LEU A 19 -5.76 -9.58 7.24
N ALA A 20 -5.31 -9.13 8.41
CA ALA A 20 -5.52 -9.85 9.67
C ALA A 20 -7.00 -10.01 9.99
N LEU A 21 -7.81 -8.96 9.76
CA LEU A 21 -9.26 -9.01 9.94
C LEU A 21 -9.90 -10.04 8.99
N ILE A 22 -9.54 -10.02 7.71
CA ILE A 22 -10.11 -10.93 6.70
C ILE A 22 -9.69 -12.38 6.95
N LEU A 23 -8.40 -12.62 7.24
CA LEU A 23 -7.91 -13.97 7.53
C LEU A 23 -8.55 -14.53 8.80
N SER A 24 -8.72 -13.71 9.83
CA SER A 24 -9.35 -14.15 11.08
C SER A 24 -10.84 -14.48 10.91
N THR A 25 -11.57 -13.77 10.06
CA THR A 25 -12.99 -14.06 9.81
C THR A 25 -13.17 -15.32 8.96
N ILE A 26 -12.25 -15.61 8.04
CA ILE A 26 -12.31 -16.79 7.18
C ILE A 26 -11.84 -18.08 7.90
N ILE A 27 -10.83 -17.99 8.78
CA ILE A 27 -10.14 -19.18 9.32
C ILE A 27 -10.57 -19.56 10.74
N ASN A 28 -10.91 -18.61 11.61
CA ASN A 28 -10.97 -18.84 13.08
C ASN A 28 -12.36 -18.60 13.71
N ASP A 29 -13.44 -18.87 12.98
CA ASP A 29 -14.82 -18.72 13.47
C ASP A 29 -15.08 -17.37 14.17
N SER A 30 -14.45 -16.29 13.70
CA SER A 30 -14.63 -14.91 14.17
C SER A 30 -14.35 -14.64 15.65
N ASN A 31 -13.47 -15.42 16.31
CA ASN A 31 -13.08 -15.11 17.70
C ASN A 31 -12.02 -14.00 17.76
N PHE A 32 -12.40 -12.84 18.32
CA PHE A 32 -11.56 -11.63 18.44
C PHE A 32 -10.24 -11.87 19.19
N ASN A 33 -10.23 -12.82 20.13
CA ASN A 33 -9.01 -13.21 20.84
C ASN A 33 -7.94 -13.83 19.91
N SER A 34 -8.33 -14.45 18.81
CA SER A 34 -7.38 -15.01 17.85
C SER A 34 -6.65 -13.91 17.04
N ILE A 35 -7.33 -12.77 16.81
CA ILE A 35 -6.74 -11.57 16.17
C ILE A 35 -5.70 -10.96 17.10
N LEU A 36 -6.05 -10.78 18.38
CA LEU A 36 -5.14 -10.23 19.39
C LEU A 36 -3.91 -11.12 19.59
N ASN A 37 -4.06 -12.44 19.53
CA ASN A 37 -2.94 -13.38 19.62
C ASN A 37 -2.05 -13.39 18.36
N SER A 38 -2.51 -12.84 17.23
CA SER A 38 -1.76 -12.77 15.97
C SER A 38 -0.99 -11.44 15.79
N TYR A 39 -0.91 -10.60 16.83
CA TYR A 39 -0.27 -9.28 16.77
C TYR A 39 1.19 -9.34 16.32
N GLU A 40 1.93 -10.39 16.67
CA GLU A 40 3.33 -10.60 16.28
C GLU A 40 3.47 -10.72 14.76
N ILE A 41 2.58 -11.47 14.12
CA ILE A 41 2.58 -11.65 12.66
C ILE A 41 2.27 -10.32 11.97
N VAL A 42 1.26 -9.59 12.46
CA VAL A 42 0.90 -8.26 11.93
C VAL A 42 2.06 -7.29 12.08
N PHE A 43 2.74 -7.30 13.22
CA PHE A 43 3.90 -6.45 13.48
C PHE A 43 5.06 -6.77 12.52
N VAL A 44 5.37 -8.05 12.31
CA VAL A 44 6.38 -8.47 11.32
C VAL A 44 5.98 -8.04 9.91
N MET A 45 4.71 -8.17 9.53
CA MET A 45 4.22 -7.71 8.22
C MET A 45 4.40 -6.21 8.03
N ILE A 46 4.12 -5.40 9.06
CA ILE A 46 4.37 -3.95 9.04
C ILE A 46 5.86 -3.68 8.83
N LEU A 47 6.76 -4.33 9.59
CA LEU A 47 8.21 -4.10 9.48
C LEU A 47 8.75 -4.49 8.09
N VAL A 48 8.38 -5.67 7.60
CA VAL A 48 8.79 -6.15 6.27
C VAL A 48 8.23 -5.26 5.18
N GLY A 49 6.95 -4.87 5.28
CA GLY A 49 6.30 -3.95 4.35
C GLY A 49 7.00 -2.59 4.34
N LEU A 50 7.35 -2.06 5.50
CA LEU A 50 8.06 -0.78 5.64
C LEU A 50 9.40 -0.82 4.91
N ILE A 51 10.25 -1.81 5.19
CA ILE A 51 11.58 -1.90 4.58
C ILE A 51 11.47 -2.15 3.07
N SER A 52 10.63 -3.09 2.66
CA SER A 52 10.54 -3.56 1.27
C SER A 52 9.97 -2.50 0.33
N SER A 53 9.13 -1.58 0.84
CA SER A 53 8.50 -0.54 0.03
C SER A 53 9.31 0.76 -0.07
N ILE A 54 10.44 0.88 0.64
CA ILE A 54 11.30 2.08 0.55
C ILE A 54 11.64 2.45 -0.91
N PRO A 55 12.12 1.52 -1.77
CA PRO A 55 12.48 1.87 -3.15
C PRO A 55 11.28 2.38 -3.95
N ALA A 56 10.10 1.77 -3.77
CA ALA A 56 8.87 2.19 -4.44
C ALA A 56 8.46 3.60 -3.99
N MET A 57 8.57 3.92 -2.70
CA MET A 57 8.20 5.23 -2.17
C MET A 57 9.16 6.35 -2.58
N VAL A 58 10.45 6.03 -2.77
CA VAL A 58 11.42 6.96 -3.35
C VAL A 58 11.01 7.31 -4.78
N ILE A 59 10.70 6.32 -5.61
CA ILE A 59 10.25 6.54 -6.99
C ILE A 59 8.91 7.28 -7.01
N PHE A 60 7.98 6.95 -6.13
CA PHE A 60 6.71 7.67 -5.96
C PHE A 60 6.93 9.17 -5.76
N GLU A 61 7.80 9.56 -4.82
CA GLU A 61 8.10 10.99 -4.57
C GLU A 61 8.80 11.63 -5.78
N LEU A 62 9.66 10.91 -6.51
CA LEU A 62 10.30 11.43 -7.71
C LEU A 62 9.28 11.69 -8.83
N ILE A 63 8.35 10.77 -9.08
CA ILE A 63 7.26 10.94 -10.03
C ILE A 63 6.42 12.14 -9.63
N LYS A 64 5.98 12.20 -8.36
CA LYS A 64 5.17 13.30 -7.83
C LYS A 64 5.84 14.66 -8.04
N ARG A 65 7.13 14.79 -7.69
CA ARG A 65 7.89 16.05 -7.89
C ARG A 65 7.97 16.47 -9.36
N ARG A 66 8.03 15.52 -10.28
CA ARG A 66 8.04 15.80 -11.72
C ARG A 66 6.67 16.28 -12.22
N LEU A 67 5.60 15.84 -11.59
CA LEU A 67 4.21 16.17 -11.95
C LEU A 67 3.73 17.49 -11.31
N ASP A 68 4.27 17.85 -10.13
CA ASP A 68 3.82 18.97 -9.28
C ASP A 68 3.64 20.30 -10.02
N ASN A 69 4.24 20.52 -11.20
CA ASN A 69 4.10 21.74 -12.00
C ASN A 69 3.46 21.59 -13.39
N ASN A 70 3.18 20.37 -13.83
CA ASN A 70 2.91 20.08 -15.23
C ASN A 70 1.48 19.57 -15.51
N VAL A 71 0.74 19.19 -14.48
CA VAL A 71 -0.56 18.52 -14.62
C VAL A 71 -1.55 18.98 -13.55
N SER A 72 -2.83 18.70 -13.76
CA SER A 72 -3.88 18.90 -12.76
C SER A 72 -3.80 17.90 -11.61
N GLU A 73 -4.44 18.20 -10.47
CA GLU A 73 -4.48 17.30 -9.30
C GLU A 73 -5.03 15.92 -9.65
N LEU A 74 -6.08 15.88 -10.47
CA LEU A 74 -6.74 14.64 -10.85
C LEU A 74 -5.84 13.77 -11.74
N GLU A 75 -5.11 14.39 -12.66
CA GLU A 75 -4.10 13.70 -13.49
C GLU A 75 -2.94 13.19 -12.64
N GLU A 76 -2.42 14.01 -11.71
CA GLU A 76 -1.36 13.61 -10.77
C GLU A 76 -1.78 12.38 -9.97
N LYS A 77 -2.97 12.42 -9.34
CA LYS A 77 -3.51 11.31 -8.54
C LYS A 77 -3.73 10.05 -9.38
N THR A 78 -4.17 10.19 -10.62
CA THR A 78 -4.37 9.05 -11.52
C THR A 78 -3.04 8.39 -11.88
N ILE A 79 -2.02 9.17 -12.24
CA ILE A 79 -0.68 8.64 -12.55
C ILE A 79 -0.06 7.97 -11.33
N LEU A 80 -0.14 8.62 -10.17
CA LEU A 80 0.38 8.07 -8.91
C LEU A 80 -0.37 6.80 -8.50
N SER A 81 -1.67 6.71 -8.73
CA SER A 81 -2.45 5.50 -8.47
C SER A 81 -2.00 4.35 -9.36
N PHE A 82 -1.82 4.60 -10.66
CA PHE A 82 -1.36 3.59 -11.61
C PHE A 82 0.04 3.09 -11.26
N TYR A 83 0.97 4.01 -10.97
CA TYR A 83 2.31 3.67 -10.50
C TYR A 83 2.25 2.85 -9.20
N SER A 84 1.46 3.28 -8.22
CA SER A 84 1.34 2.61 -6.92
C SER A 84 0.86 1.18 -7.06
N PHE A 85 -0.20 0.97 -7.84
CA PHE A 85 -0.70 -0.36 -8.18
C PHE A 85 0.41 -1.23 -8.78
N LEU A 86 1.10 -0.73 -9.82
CA LEU A 86 2.14 -1.49 -10.49
C LEU A 86 3.32 -1.80 -9.55
N SER A 87 3.68 -0.86 -8.67
CA SER A 87 4.76 -1.03 -7.70
C SER A 87 4.48 -2.16 -6.71
N VAL A 88 3.24 -2.31 -6.25
CA VAL A 88 2.82 -3.42 -5.38
C VAL A 88 2.94 -4.73 -6.13
N CYS A 89 2.39 -4.82 -7.35
CA CYS A 89 2.49 -6.01 -8.19
C CYS A 89 3.94 -6.45 -8.42
N ILE A 90 4.83 -5.50 -8.76
CA ILE A 90 6.26 -5.77 -8.96
C ILE A 90 6.92 -6.23 -7.67
N THR A 91 6.63 -5.59 -6.54
CA THR A 91 7.23 -5.95 -5.24
C THR A 91 6.89 -7.38 -4.87
N PHE A 92 5.62 -7.78 -4.96
CA PHE A 92 5.19 -9.15 -4.69
C PHE A 92 5.77 -10.14 -5.71
N PHE A 93 5.88 -9.76 -6.98
CA PHE A 93 6.51 -10.58 -8.01
C PHE A 93 8.01 -10.85 -7.74
N ILE A 94 8.75 -9.87 -7.22
CA ILE A 94 10.19 -10.02 -6.91
C ILE A 94 10.39 -10.82 -5.61
N VAL A 95 9.60 -10.50 -4.58
CA VAL A 95 9.75 -11.10 -3.25
C VAL A 95 9.31 -12.56 -3.28
N ASP A 96 8.28 -12.91 -4.05
CA ASP A 96 7.86 -14.29 -4.21
C ASP A 96 8.37 -14.88 -5.53
N LYS A 97 9.49 -15.60 -5.46
CA LYS A 97 10.05 -16.36 -6.60
C LYS A 97 9.08 -17.44 -7.14
N GLY A 98 7.95 -17.70 -6.48
CA GLY A 98 6.88 -18.61 -6.88
C GLY A 98 5.54 -17.95 -7.22
N PHE A 99 5.49 -16.65 -7.51
CA PHE A 99 4.23 -15.92 -7.75
C PHE A 99 3.32 -16.56 -8.81
N LEU A 100 3.91 -17.12 -9.88
CA LEU A 100 3.15 -17.81 -10.94
C LEU A 100 2.51 -19.13 -10.49
N THR A 101 3.06 -19.79 -9.46
CA THR A 101 2.57 -21.09 -8.97
C THR A 101 1.68 -20.97 -7.73
N ARG A 102 1.72 -19.86 -7.00
CA ARG A 102 0.90 -19.60 -5.78
C ARG A 102 -0.10 -18.44 -5.93
N TRP A 103 -0.37 -18.05 -7.17
CA TRP A 103 -1.17 -16.87 -7.51
C TRP A 103 -2.52 -16.84 -6.78
N SER A 104 -3.22 -17.97 -6.65
CA SER A 104 -4.53 -18.04 -5.99
C SER A 104 -4.49 -17.70 -4.50
N GLU A 105 -3.42 -18.04 -3.78
CA GLU A 105 -3.31 -17.80 -2.33
C GLU A 105 -2.84 -16.36 -2.03
N GLN A 106 -2.04 -15.77 -2.92
CA GLN A 106 -1.48 -14.42 -2.74
C GLN A 106 -2.27 -13.31 -3.41
N THR A 107 -3.22 -13.62 -4.29
CA THR A 107 -4.05 -12.61 -4.99
C THR A 107 -4.72 -11.66 -4.00
N ILE A 108 -5.22 -12.17 -2.86
CA ILE A 108 -5.88 -11.34 -1.86
C ILE A 108 -4.93 -10.33 -1.21
N TRP A 109 -3.66 -10.70 -1.04
CA TRP A 109 -2.62 -9.83 -0.49
C TRP A 109 -2.32 -8.69 -1.45
N VAL A 110 -1.98 -9.03 -2.69
CA VAL A 110 -1.68 -8.04 -3.73
C VAL A 110 -2.85 -7.07 -3.90
N LEU A 111 -4.08 -7.60 -3.91
CA LEU A 111 -5.30 -6.81 -4.04
C LEU A 111 -5.49 -5.84 -2.86
N ILE A 112 -5.35 -6.30 -1.61
CA ILE A 112 -5.51 -5.43 -0.43
C ILE A 112 -4.44 -4.34 -0.42
N TYR A 113 -3.17 -4.67 -0.64
CA TYR A 113 -2.10 -3.67 -0.68
C TYR A 113 -2.32 -2.65 -1.80
N SER A 114 -2.72 -3.12 -2.99
CA SER A 114 -2.98 -2.28 -4.16
C SER A 114 -4.15 -1.32 -3.94
N LEU A 115 -5.26 -1.80 -3.38
CA LEU A 115 -6.42 -0.97 -3.06
C LEU A 115 -6.07 0.05 -1.97
N THR A 116 -5.35 -0.37 -0.93
CA THR A 116 -5.00 0.52 0.18
C THR A 116 -4.10 1.66 -0.28
N ILE A 117 -3.08 1.39 -1.10
CA ILE A 117 -2.18 2.45 -1.57
C ILE A 117 -2.89 3.43 -2.50
N VAL A 118 -3.75 2.94 -3.39
CA VAL A 118 -4.57 3.79 -4.25
C VAL A 118 -5.50 4.64 -3.39
N LEU A 119 -6.20 4.07 -2.42
CA LEU A 119 -7.02 4.83 -1.47
C LEU A 119 -6.19 5.88 -0.72
N GLY A 120 -4.98 5.55 -0.29
CA GLY A 120 -4.06 6.49 0.36
C GLY A 120 -3.77 7.71 -0.53
N VAL A 121 -3.51 7.49 -1.82
CA VAL A 121 -3.27 8.55 -2.81
C VAL A 121 -4.46 9.52 -2.88
N TRP A 122 -5.69 9.00 -2.85
CA TRP A 122 -6.91 9.79 -2.99
C TRP A 122 -7.37 10.48 -1.70
N ILE A 123 -7.23 9.82 -0.54
CA ILE A 123 -7.67 10.33 0.77
C ILE A 123 -6.81 11.52 1.21
N PHE A 124 -5.49 11.45 1.03
CA PHE A 124 -4.62 12.54 1.44
C PHE A 124 -4.62 13.67 0.41
N LYS A 125 -4.66 14.91 0.91
CA LYS A 125 -4.45 16.11 0.08
C LYS A 125 -2.97 16.42 -0.01
N ASN A 126 -2.48 16.70 -1.22
CA ASN A 126 -1.11 17.17 -1.42
C ASN A 126 -1.04 18.68 -1.09
N PRO A 127 -0.29 19.11 -0.05
CA PRO A 127 -0.28 20.51 0.38
C PRO A 127 0.32 21.48 -0.65
N ALA A 128 1.15 21.00 -1.59
CA ALA A 128 1.70 21.81 -2.67
C ALA A 128 0.62 22.32 -3.66
N ILE A 129 -0.52 21.63 -3.72
CA ILE A 129 -1.66 21.98 -4.57
C ILE A 129 -2.50 23.10 -3.93
N LYS A 130 -2.51 23.19 -2.59
CA LYS A 130 -3.28 24.18 -1.81
C LYS A 130 -2.82 25.63 -2.01
N LEU A 131 -1.71 25.86 -2.70
CA LEU A 131 -1.19 27.18 -3.05
C LEU A 131 -1.58 27.63 -4.48
N ARG A 132 -2.32 26.80 -5.24
CA ARG A 132 -2.73 27.08 -6.64
C ARG A 132 -4.23 27.31 -6.83
N GLU A 133 -5.06 26.94 -5.86
CA GLU A 133 -6.48 27.33 -5.77
C GLU A 133 -6.61 28.67 -5.04
#